data_AF-A0A4R6VRN7-F1
#
_entry.id   AF-A0A4R6VRN7-F1
#
_cell.length_a   1.000
_cell.length_b   1.000
_cell.length_c   1.000
_cell.angle_alpha   90.00
_cell.angle_beta   90.00
_cell.angle_gamma   90.00
#
_symmetry.space_group_name_H-M   'P 1'
#
loop_
_entity.id
_entity.type
_entity.pdbx_description
1 polymer ?
#
loop_
_entity_poly.entity_id
_entity_poly.type
_entity_poly.pdbx_seq_one_letter_code
_entity_poly.pdbx_strand_id
1 'polypeptide(L)'
;MGARNLMSHAITVDDLPPSTAEFVRGEGRARGLADVLADVTHGLRTDEETMNRESRGGPTSDRYVVEMLLTPELLIVAHRQSDDAETDPGARVRFHPLDQLEVTLPTAGPRLAMPARSIPVTSTPLGGARRATYQLPIAIDADVDRFREALLQAAQAARA
;
A
#
# COMPACT_ATOMS: atom_id res chain seq x y z
N MET A 1 -18.81 -0.13 0.99
CA MET A 1 -18.13 -0.17 -0.33
C MET A 1 -16.83 -0.92 -0.12
N GLY A 2 -16.58 -2.02 -0.81
CA GLY A 2 -15.37 -2.82 -0.62
C GLY A 2 -14.52 -2.77 -1.88
N ALA A 3 -13.27 -2.33 -1.76
CA ALA A 3 -12.29 -2.47 -2.84
C ALA A 3 -12.03 -3.97 -3.08
N ARG A 4 -12.02 -4.38 -4.34
CA ARG A 4 -11.69 -5.73 -4.76
C ARG A 4 -10.30 -5.72 -5.38
N ASN A 5 -9.38 -6.48 -4.80
CA ASN A 5 -8.09 -6.78 -5.44
C ASN A 5 -8.33 -7.51 -6.77
N LEU A 6 -7.79 -6.96 -7.86
CA LEU A 6 -7.79 -7.56 -9.19
C LEU A 6 -6.51 -8.39 -9.41
N MET A 7 -5.36 -7.79 -9.12
CA MET A 7 -4.05 -8.38 -9.32
C MET A 7 -3.04 -7.78 -8.33
N SER A 8 -2.12 -8.60 -7.84
CA SER A 8 -0.93 -8.16 -7.12
C SER A 8 0.31 -8.79 -7.72
N HIS A 9 1.42 -8.05 -7.76
CA HIS A 9 2.71 -8.55 -8.22
C HIS A 9 3.86 -7.72 -7.63
N ALA A 10 5.03 -8.35 -7.51
CA ALA A 10 6.23 -7.66 -7.07
C ALA A 10 6.64 -6.60 -8.11
N ILE A 11 7.13 -5.45 -7.62
CA ILE A 11 7.68 -4.38 -8.44
C ILE A 11 8.99 -3.88 -7.83
N THR A 12 9.82 -3.29 -8.67
CA THR A 12 11.00 -2.51 -8.30
C THR A 12 10.71 -1.01 -8.45
N VAL A 13 11.66 -0.17 -8.04
CA VAL A 13 11.56 1.29 -8.23
C VAL A 13 11.53 1.65 -9.72
N ASP A 14 12.20 0.89 -10.57
CA ASP A 14 12.25 1.12 -12.02
C ASP A 14 10.91 0.79 -12.71
N ASP A 15 10.04 0.01 -12.05
CA ASP A 15 8.71 -0.32 -12.52
C ASP A 15 7.66 0.75 -12.14
N LEU A 16 8.04 1.74 -11.31
CA LEU A 16 7.13 2.82 -10.92
C LEU A 16 6.91 3.78 -12.10
N PRO A 17 5.68 4.30 -12.27
CA PRO A 17 5.47 5.45 -13.15
C PRO A 17 6.40 6.61 -12.75
N PRO A 18 7.08 7.28 -13.69
CA PRO A 18 7.99 8.38 -13.37
C PRO A 18 7.36 9.46 -12.51
N SER A 19 6.10 9.80 -12.79
CA SER A 19 5.30 10.73 -12.00
C SER A 19 5.16 10.28 -10.55
N THR A 20 4.89 8.99 -10.31
CA THR A 20 4.77 8.46 -8.95
C THR A 20 6.10 8.48 -8.22
N ALA A 21 7.20 8.12 -8.89
CA ALA A 21 8.54 8.22 -8.31
C ALA A 21 8.90 9.67 -7.93
N GLU A 22 8.60 10.63 -8.80
CA GLU A 22 8.78 12.06 -8.52
C GLU A 22 7.91 12.54 -7.34
N PHE A 23 6.65 12.12 -7.28
CA PHE A 23 5.75 12.44 -6.17
C PHE A 23 6.25 11.86 -4.84
N VAL A 24 6.70 10.61 -4.82
CA VAL A 24 7.26 9.98 -3.61
C VAL A 24 8.49 10.74 -3.14
N ARG A 25 9.41 11.11 -4.05
CA ARG A 25 10.59 11.93 -3.72
C ARG A 25 10.21 13.32 -3.21
N GLY A 26 9.26 13.98 -3.88
CA GLY A 26 8.77 15.31 -3.52
C GLY A 26 8.14 15.32 -2.12
N GLU A 27 7.24 14.38 -1.87
CA GLU A 27 6.57 14.23 -0.57
C GLU A 27 7.55 13.80 0.54
N GLY A 28 8.52 12.94 0.24
CA GLY A 28 9.59 12.57 1.17
C GLY A 28 10.44 13.77 1.56
N ARG A 29 10.88 14.56 0.57
CA ARG A 29 11.66 15.78 0.78
C ARG A 29 10.90 16.82 1.59
N ALA A 30 9.60 16.99 1.34
CA ALA A 30 8.74 17.89 2.11
C ALA A 30 8.67 17.50 3.61
N ARG A 31 8.96 16.23 3.93
CA ARG A 31 9.03 15.68 5.29
C ARG A 31 10.46 15.59 5.84
N GLY A 32 11.45 16.12 5.13
CA GLY A 32 12.86 16.11 5.54
C GLY A 32 13.57 14.77 5.33
N LEU A 33 13.00 13.85 4.55
CA LEU A 33 13.63 12.57 4.22
C LEU A 33 14.62 12.74 3.07
N ALA A 34 15.68 11.93 3.09
CA ALA A 34 16.58 11.73 1.94
C ALA A 34 15.83 11.04 0.78
N ASP A 35 16.53 10.67 -0.30
CA ASP A 35 15.89 9.93 -1.40
C ASP A 35 15.48 8.52 -0.93
N VAL A 36 14.27 8.41 -0.39
CA VAL A 36 13.67 7.18 0.15
C VAL A 36 13.58 6.06 -0.88
N LEU A 37 13.56 6.37 -2.18
CA LEU A 37 13.50 5.36 -3.22
C LEU A 37 14.83 4.61 -3.37
N ALA A 38 15.95 5.22 -2.97
CA ALA A 38 17.25 4.56 -3.01
C ALA A 38 17.36 3.40 -2.00
N ASP A 39 16.56 3.44 -0.92
CA ASP A 39 16.58 2.46 0.16
C ASP A 39 15.45 1.42 0.04
N VAL A 40 14.70 1.42 -1.06
CA VAL A 40 13.62 0.44 -1.28
C VAL A 40 14.20 -0.95 -1.46
N THR A 41 13.77 -1.88 -0.61
CA THR A 41 14.19 -3.28 -0.61
C THR A 41 13.16 -4.19 -1.29
N HIS A 42 11.87 -3.87 -1.15
CA HIS A 42 10.77 -4.63 -1.71
C HIS A 42 9.67 -3.69 -2.18
N GLY A 43 9.05 -4.01 -3.31
CA GLY A 43 7.88 -3.31 -3.82
C GLY A 43 6.76 -4.28 -4.15
N LEU A 44 5.53 -3.88 -3.88
CA LEU A 44 4.32 -4.61 -4.22
C LEU A 44 3.33 -3.66 -4.88
N ARG A 45 2.91 -3.99 -6.09
CA ARG A 45 1.81 -3.30 -6.76
C ARG A 45 0.54 -4.11 -6.61
N THR A 46 -0.55 -3.41 -6.33
CA THR A 46 -1.89 -3.97 -6.26
C THR A 46 -2.84 -3.12 -7.08
N ASP A 47 -3.46 -3.72 -8.09
CA ASP A 47 -4.55 -3.09 -8.84
C ASP A 47 -5.88 -3.43 -8.14
N GLU A 48 -6.61 -2.40 -7.74
CA GLU A 48 -7.87 -2.49 -7.01
C GLU A 48 -9.04 -1.96 -7.85
N GLU A 49 -10.22 -2.53 -7.67
CA GLU A 49 -11.46 -2.04 -8.28
C GLU A 49 -12.50 -1.82 -7.19
N THR A 50 -12.99 -0.58 -7.08
CA THR A 50 -14.07 -0.22 -6.17
C THR A 50 -15.35 -0.04 -6.96
N MET A 51 -16.38 -0.82 -6.61
CA MET A 51 -17.69 -0.72 -7.26
C MET A 51 -18.57 0.28 -6.53
N ASN A 52 -18.98 1.32 -7.25
CA ASN A 52 -19.94 2.33 -6.81
C ASN A 52 -21.33 1.94 -7.28
N ARG A 53 -22.16 1.44 -6.34
CA ARG A 53 -23.53 1.00 -6.63
C ARG A 53 -24.56 2.14 -6.60
N GLU A 54 -24.18 3.32 -6.10
CA GLU A 54 -25.12 4.42 -5.82
C GLU A 54 -25.17 5.49 -6.94
N SER A 55 -24.46 5.28 -8.05
CA SER A 55 -24.44 6.20 -9.18
C SER A 55 -25.79 6.21 -9.90
N ARG A 56 -26.42 7.39 -10.01
CA ARG A 56 -27.72 7.63 -10.70
C ARG A 56 -27.75 7.18 -12.18
N GLY A 57 -26.61 6.81 -12.76
CA GLY A 57 -26.44 6.33 -14.14
C GLY A 57 -26.16 4.83 -14.30
N GLY A 58 -26.23 4.03 -13.23
CA GLY A 58 -25.85 2.61 -13.23
C GLY A 58 -24.54 2.35 -12.47
N PRO A 59 -24.16 1.08 -12.25
CA PRO A 59 -22.96 0.74 -11.49
C PRO A 59 -21.71 1.26 -12.20
N THR A 60 -20.95 2.11 -11.52
CA THR A 60 -19.63 2.56 -11.98
C THR A 60 -18.54 1.83 -11.19
N SER A 61 -17.42 1.52 -11.84
CA SER A 61 -16.25 0.92 -11.21
C SER A 61 -15.08 1.88 -11.31
N ASP A 62 -14.53 2.25 -10.16
CA ASP A 62 -13.31 3.05 -10.10
C ASP A 62 -12.13 2.10 -9.91
N ARG A 63 -11.11 2.22 -10.76
CA ARG A 63 -9.89 1.42 -10.66
C ARG A 63 -8.78 2.24 -10.02
N TYR A 64 -8.06 1.62 -9.10
CA TYR A 64 -6.96 2.23 -8.38
C TYR A 64 -5.73 1.35 -8.45
N VAL A 65 -4.57 1.98 -8.34
CA VAL A 65 -3.30 1.29 -8.18
C VAL A 65 -2.73 1.69 -6.83
N VAL A 66 -2.35 0.68 -6.05
CA VAL A 66 -1.68 0.82 -4.77
C VAL A 66 -0.28 0.24 -4.90
N GLU A 67 0.72 1.10 -4.77
CA GLU A 67 2.13 0.73 -4.80
C GLU A 67 2.68 0.86 -3.38
N MET A 68 3.10 -0.26 -2.81
CA MET A 68 3.67 -0.35 -1.48
C MET A 68 5.17 -0.60 -1.58
N LEU A 69 5.99 0.29 -1.03
CA LEU A 69 7.44 0.22 -1.09
C LEU A 69 7.99 0.13 0.33
N LEU A 70 8.80 -0.89 0.58
CA LEU A 70 9.39 -1.16 1.87
C LEU A 70 10.85 -0.71 1.89
N THR A 71 11.17 0.21 2.80
CA THR A 71 12.54 0.57 3.17
C THR A 71 12.88 -0.01 4.55
N PRO A 72 14.14 0.08 5.03
CA PRO A 72 14.49 -0.36 6.38
C PRO A 72 13.72 0.35 7.50
N GLU A 73 13.21 1.56 7.27
CA GLU A 73 12.58 2.40 8.29
C GLU A 73 11.10 2.70 8.02
N LEU A 74 10.67 2.61 6.75
CA LEU A 74 9.36 3.08 6.30
C LEU A 74 8.65 2.06 5.42
N LEU A 75 7.32 1.98 5.59
CA LEU A 75 6.42 1.53 4.55
C LEU A 75 5.85 2.76 3.83
N ILE A 76 6.15 2.89 2.55
CA ILE A 76 5.61 3.94 1.68
C ILE A 76 4.41 3.37 0.94
N VAL A 77 3.27 4.05 0.99
CA VAL A 77 2.06 3.66 0.28
C VAL A 77 1.68 4.79 -0.67
N ALA A 78 1.78 4.53 -1.97
CA ALA A 78 1.29 5.42 -3.02
C ALA A 78 -0.03 4.85 -3.57
N HIS A 79 -1.08 5.67 -3.57
CA HIS A 79 -2.40 5.31 -4.07
C HIS A 79 -2.83 6.29 -5.17
N ARG A 80 -3.07 5.79 -6.37
CA ARG A 80 -3.44 6.60 -7.56
C ARG A 80 -4.63 6.00 -8.31
N GLN A 81 -5.33 6.81 -9.09
CA GLN A 81 -6.40 6.31 -9.96
C GLN A 81 -5.79 5.67 -11.21
N SER A 82 -6.30 4.50 -11.61
CA SER A 82 -5.66 3.67 -12.65
C SER A 82 -5.79 4.26 -14.05
N ASP A 83 -6.81 5.07 -14.33
CA ASP A 83 -7.07 5.63 -15.65
C ASP A 83 -6.16 6.82 -16.00
N ASP A 84 -5.40 7.35 -15.02
CA ASP A 84 -4.50 8.50 -15.17
C ASP A 84 -3.04 8.15 -14.82
N ALA A 85 -2.64 6.87 -14.96
CA ALA A 85 -1.39 6.31 -14.45
C ALA A 85 -0.09 7.08 -14.76
N GLU A 86 -0.02 7.76 -15.91
CA GLU A 86 1.17 8.53 -16.31
C GLU A 86 1.12 10.00 -15.90
N THR A 87 -0.05 10.54 -15.52
CA THR A 87 -0.25 11.98 -15.32
C THR A 87 -1.21 12.30 -14.16
N ASP A 88 -1.33 11.43 -13.14
CA ASP A 88 -2.18 11.67 -11.98
C ASP A 88 -1.49 12.54 -10.91
N PRO A 89 -1.76 13.86 -10.81
CA PRO A 89 -1.30 14.68 -9.69
C PRO A 89 -2.03 14.37 -8.37
N GLY A 90 -3.05 13.51 -8.41
CA GLY A 90 -3.85 13.07 -7.27
C GLY A 90 -3.28 11.88 -6.51
N ALA A 91 -2.10 11.36 -6.90
CA ALA A 91 -1.41 10.30 -6.18
C ALA A 91 -1.22 10.66 -4.69
N ARG A 92 -1.85 9.88 -3.81
CA ARG A 92 -1.73 10.08 -2.35
C ARG A 92 -0.59 9.21 -1.84
N VAL A 93 0.52 9.84 -1.50
CA VAL A 93 1.68 9.17 -0.89
C VAL A 93 1.64 9.33 0.62
N ARG A 94 1.86 8.24 1.34
CA ARG A 94 1.95 8.23 2.80
C ARG A 94 3.14 7.40 3.26
N PHE A 95 3.84 7.90 4.27
CA PHE A 95 5.03 7.28 4.84
C PHE A 95 4.69 6.77 6.23
N HIS A 96 4.90 5.49 6.45
CA HIS A 96 4.49 4.79 7.65
C HIS A 96 5.73 4.26 8.38
N PRO A 97 6.13 4.88 9.51
CA PRO A 97 7.22 4.38 10.34
C PRO A 97 6.98 2.94 10.76
N LEU A 98 7.97 2.07 10.55
CA LEU A 98 7.84 0.64 10.80
C LEU A 98 7.74 0.32 12.30
N ASP A 99 8.37 1.11 13.16
CA ASP A 99 8.29 1.02 14.62
C ASP A 99 6.84 1.19 15.12
N GLN A 100 6.04 1.99 14.42
CA GLN A 100 4.63 2.28 14.73
C GLN A 100 3.63 1.41 13.95
N LEU A 101 4.10 0.45 13.15
CA LEU A 101 3.28 -0.29 12.20
C LEU A 101 2.62 -1.52 12.82
N GLU A 102 1.31 -1.46 13.08
CA GLU A 102 0.53 -2.58 13.61
C GLU A 102 -0.06 -3.43 12.47
N VAL A 103 0.35 -4.70 12.40
CA VAL A 103 -0.17 -5.69 11.43
C VAL A 103 -1.02 -6.71 12.16
N THR A 104 -2.32 -6.75 11.87
CA THR A 104 -3.24 -7.72 12.50
C THR A 104 -3.45 -8.91 11.58
N LEU A 105 -2.69 -9.98 11.81
CA LEU A 105 -2.89 -11.23 11.08
C LEU A 105 -4.23 -11.87 11.47
N PRO A 106 -5.01 -12.40 10.52
CA PRO A 106 -6.22 -13.15 10.86
C PRO A 106 -5.82 -14.38 11.69
N THR A 107 -6.31 -14.47 12.92
CA THR A 107 -6.16 -15.67 13.76
C THR A 107 -6.99 -16.80 13.14
N ALA A 108 -6.38 -17.97 12.98
CA ALA A 108 -7.03 -19.16 12.44
C ALA A 108 -8.14 -19.64 13.38
N GLY A 109 -9.35 -19.09 13.24
CA GLY A 109 -10.57 -19.56 13.88
C GLY A 109 -11.46 -20.33 12.89
N PRO A 110 -12.23 -21.34 13.33
CA PRO A 110 -12.94 -22.27 12.43
C PRO A 110 -14.13 -21.67 11.64
N ARG A 111 -14.37 -20.35 11.72
CA ARG A 111 -15.43 -19.67 10.95
C ARG A 111 -15.05 -18.21 10.69
N LEU A 112 -14.26 -17.96 9.65
CA LEU A 112 -14.33 -16.68 8.94
C LEU A 112 -15.32 -16.86 7.80
N ALA A 113 -16.54 -16.37 8.01
CA ALA A 113 -17.51 -16.18 6.95
C ALA A 113 -16.95 -15.14 5.97
N MET A 114 -16.68 -15.60 4.73
CA MET A 114 -15.95 -14.93 3.66
C MET A 114 -14.43 -14.80 3.89
N PRO A 115 -13.60 -15.02 2.84
CA PRO A 115 -12.16 -14.89 2.99
C PRO A 115 -11.89 -13.42 3.29
N ALA A 116 -11.34 -13.12 4.46
CA ALA A 116 -10.60 -11.88 4.60
C ALA A 116 -9.54 -11.93 3.50
N ARG A 117 -9.72 -11.16 2.42
CA ARG A 117 -8.78 -11.06 1.30
C ARG A 117 -7.75 -9.96 1.55
N SER A 118 -7.72 -9.43 2.77
CA SER A 118 -6.77 -8.41 3.18
C SER A 118 -6.45 -8.42 4.68
N ILE A 119 -5.20 -8.07 5.00
CA ILE A 119 -4.65 -7.86 6.34
C ILE A 119 -4.68 -6.36 6.60
N PRO A 120 -5.35 -5.89 7.66
CA PRO A 120 -5.28 -4.48 8.02
C PRO A 120 -3.89 -4.15 8.59
N VAL A 121 -3.28 -3.12 8.02
CA VAL A 121 -2.05 -2.48 8.49
C VAL A 121 -2.40 -1.10 8.99
N THR A 122 -2.11 -0.82 10.27
CA THR A 122 -2.44 0.45 10.91
C THR A 122 -1.20 1.13 11.41
N SER A 123 -1.05 2.42 11.11
CA SER A 123 -0.02 3.25 11.73
C SER A 123 -0.37 4.73 11.62
N THR A 124 0.42 5.58 12.29
CA THR A 124 0.33 7.04 12.13
C THR A 124 1.30 7.45 11.02
N PRO A 125 0.83 7.98 9.88
CA PRO A 125 1.73 8.45 8.84
C PRO A 125 2.61 9.61 9.33
N LEU A 126 3.83 9.74 8.80
CA LEU A 126 4.68 10.90 9.05
C LEU A 126 3.97 12.20 8.66
N GLY A 127 3.95 13.15 9.60
CA GLY A 127 3.24 14.43 9.47
C GLY A 127 1.72 14.33 9.68
N GLY A 128 1.19 13.14 10.00
CA GLY A 128 -0.22 12.92 10.32
C GLY A 128 -0.49 12.95 11.82
N ALA A 129 -1.68 13.46 12.20
CA ALA A 129 -2.15 13.44 13.60
C ALA A 129 -3.08 12.26 13.91
N ARG A 130 -3.44 11.44 12.90
CA ARG A 130 -4.41 10.36 13.02
C ARG A 130 -3.83 9.07 12.46
N ARG A 131 -4.16 7.96 13.12
CA ARG A 131 -3.91 6.62 12.59
C ARG A 131 -4.66 6.41 11.29
N ALA A 132 -4.01 5.75 10.34
CA ALA A 132 -4.59 5.31 9.11
C ALA A 132 -4.45 3.79 9.01
N THR A 133 -5.49 3.14 8.49
CA THR A 133 -5.52 1.70 8.24
C THR A 133 -5.60 1.46 6.74
N TYR A 134 -4.76 0.58 6.22
CA TYR A 134 -4.78 0.11 4.84
C TYR A 134 -4.89 -1.39 4.81
N GLN A 135 -5.32 -1.89 3.67
CA GLN A 135 -5.57 -3.29 3.45
C GLN A 135 -4.41 -3.84 2.60
N LEU A 136 -3.53 -4.61 3.21
CA LEU A 136 -2.60 -5.46 2.46
C LEU A 136 -3.39 -6.64 1.90
N PRO A 137 -3.24 -7.04 0.64
CA PRO A 137 -3.88 -8.25 0.16
C PRO A 137 -3.46 -9.50 0.96
N ILE A 138 -4.41 -10.39 1.24
CA ILE A 138 -4.15 -11.73 1.78
C ILE A 138 -3.87 -12.64 0.59
N ALA A 139 -2.78 -13.40 0.73
CA ALA A 139 -2.17 -14.26 -0.25
C ALA A 139 -3.14 -14.99 -1.17
N ILE A 140 -2.94 -14.76 -2.47
CA ILE A 140 -3.30 -15.68 -3.55
C ILE A 140 -2.05 -15.98 -4.43
N ASP A 141 -0.95 -15.23 -4.24
CA ASP A 141 0.28 -15.28 -5.03
C ASP A 141 1.54 -15.23 -4.13
N ALA A 142 2.67 -15.68 -4.67
CA ALA A 142 3.95 -15.79 -3.95
C ALA A 142 4.63 -14.43 -3.70
N ASP A 143 4.27 -13.40 -4.45
CA ASP A 143 4.89 -12.08 -4.33
C ASP A 143 4.32 -11.32 -3.13
N VAL A 144 3.01 -11.41 -2.91
CA VAL A 144 2.31 -10.91 -1.71
C VAL A 144 2.84 -11.60 -0.46
N ASP A 145 3.07 -12.91 -0.50
CA ASP A 145 3.65 -13.64 0.64
C ASP A 145 5.06 -13.16 0.98
N ARG A 146 5.96 -13.05 -0.02
CA ARG A 146 7.32 -12.54 0.19
C ARG A 146 7.33 -11.11 0.72
N PHE A 147 6.52 -10.22 0.14
CA PHE A 147 6.41 -8.84 0.60
C PHE A 147 5.90 -8.77 2.05
N ARG A 148 4.89 -9.57 2.39
CA ARG A 148 4.35 -9.65 3.75
C ARG A 148 5.39 -10.14 4.74
N GLU A 149 6.13 -11.19 4.42
CA GLU A 149 7.21 -11.71 5.28
C GLU A 149 8.28 -10.65 5.52
N ALA A 150 8.73 -9.97 4.47
CA ALA A 150 9.70 -8.88 4.57
C ALA A 150 9.18 -7.73 5.44
N LEU A 151 7.93 -7.32 5.25
CA LEU A 151 7.31 -6.25 6.06
C LEU A 151 7.24 -6.63 7.55
N LEU A 152 6.81 -7.86 7.86
CA LEU A 152 6.71 -8.33 9.23
C LEU A 152 8.09 -8.39 9.90
N GLN A 153 9.10 -8.88 9.18
CA GLN A 153 10.48 -8.90 9.68
C GLN A 153 11.03 -7.50 9.90
N ALA A 154 10.84 -6.57 8.95
CA ALA A 154 11.30 -5.19 9.07
C ALA A 154 10.59 -4.45 10.21
N ALA A 155 9.27 -4.63 10.36
CA ALA A 155 8.51 -4.05 11.48
C ALA A 155 8.92 -4.63 12.84
N GLN A 156 9.31 -5.91 12.90
CA GLN A 156 9.88 -6.50 14.12
C GLN A 156 11.26 -5.91 14.43
N ALA A 157 12.12 -5.80 13.42
CA ALA A 157 13.47 -5.25 13.57
C ALA A 157 13.46 -3.78 14.00
N ALA A 158 12.55 -2.96 13.47
CA ALA A 158 12.42 -1.54 13.81
C ALA A 158 11.96 -1.28 15.26
N ARG A 159 11.44 -2.30 15.95
CA ARG A 159 11.00 -2.21 17.36
C ARG A 159 12.00 -2.77 18.35
N ALA A 160 13.03 -3.47 17.88
CA ALA A 160 14.07 -4.08 18.69
C ALA A 160 15.11 -3.06 19.13
#